data_AF-A0A383WNZ4-F1
#
_entry.id   AF-A0A383WNZ4-F1
#
_cell.length_a   1.000
_cell.length_b   1.000
_cell.length_c   1.000
_cell.angle_alpha   90.00
_cell.angle_beta   90.00
_cell.angle_gamma   90.00
#
_symmetry.space_group_name_H-M   'P 1'
#
loop_
_entity.id
_entity.type
_entity.pdbx_description
1 polymer ?
#
loop_
_entity_poly.entity_id
_entity_poly.type
_entity_poly.pdbx_seq_one_letter_code
_entity_poly.pdbx_strand_id
1 'polypeptide(L)'
;MCLDVPSDVPTSAVLKQDLWQLLVGGEDVNVPRKNAVARSHKIQCPIAMAGNKFLDYKDSNGNVTRRVAAVRYQRYLPADQQDGDLETTIVDEGLPALIRRCYQLYLQKARESGSSGIWHLLPEYYKAICHSAAETVNPLREFLRAPRPEGACSVTRHFALYEDGAMTAQSQLVLALHTFMKFAHPGVRAPSKWSGDEVQPLYEEGYERKTLAICKACRQPHKTGCCEHYGSKNKTTTQIWLNLRLVAVEPTHSGFVDDGF
;
A
#
# COMPACT_ATOMS: atom_id res chain seq x y z
N MET A 1 -23.77 -1.00 8.47
CA MET A 1 -23.77 -2.12 7.49
C MET A 1 -22.43 -2.82 7.63
N CYS A 2 -22.41 -4.15 7.81
CA CYS A 2 -21.18 -4.95 7.87
C CYS A 2 -20.97 -5.61 6.51
N LEU A 3 -19.76 -5.48 5.96
CA LEU A 3 -19.34 -6.19 4.76
C LEU A 3 -18.33 -7.26 5.20
N ASP A 4 -18.73 -8.52 5.11
CA ASP A 4 -17.82 -9.66 5.28
C ASP A 4 -17.20 -9.99 3.93
N VAL A 5 -15.90 -9.72 3.80
CA VAL A 5 -15.15 -10.04 2.58
C VAL A 5 -14.35 -11.32 2.82
N PRO A 6 -14.57 -12.39 2.01
CA PRO A 6 -13.77 -13.61 2.12
C PRO A 6 -12.27 -13.33 2.01
N SER A 7 -11.44 -14.10 2.71
CA SER A 7 -9.97 -13.90 2.76
C SER A 7 -9.30 -13.88 1.39
N ASP A 8 -9.90 -14.55 0.41
CA ASP A 8 -9.30 -14.86 -0.88
C ASP A 8 -9.79 -13.91 -1.98
N VAL A 9 -10.77 -13.05 -1.67
CA VAL A 9 -11.34 -12.11 -2.63
C VAL A 9 -10.83 -10.70 -2.32
N PRO A 10 -10.16 -10.03 -3.28
CA PRO A 10 -9.78 -8.63 -3.12
C PRO A 10 -11.03 -7.76 -2.91
N THR A 11 -10.99 -6.79 -1.99
CA THR A 11 -12.15 -5.92 -1.73
C THR A 11 -12.54 -5.15 -2.98
N SER A 12 -11.57 -4.75 -3.80
CA SER A 12 -11.77 -4.08 -5.10
C SER A 12 -12.56 -4.91 -6.11
N ALA A 13 -12.56 -6.24 -5.99
CA ALA A 13 -13.35 -7.13 -6.84
C ALA A 13 -14.83 -7.17 -6.43
N VAL A 14 -15.14 -6.99 -5.15
CA VAL A 14 -16.51 -7.01 -4.61
C VAL A 14 -17.14 -5.62 -4.69
N LEU A 15 -16.39 -4.60 -4.26
CA LEU A 15 -16.85 -3.23 -4.18
C LEU A 15 -15.82 -2.33 -4.86
N LYS A 16 -16.21 -1.71 -5.98
CA LYS A 16 -15.34 -0.78 -6.71
C LYS A 16 -14.97 0.41 -5.83
N GLN A 17 -13.72 0.88 -5.96
CA GLN A 17 -13.17 1.97 -5.15
C GLN A 17 -14.02 3.25 -5.22
N ASP A 18 -14.41 3.68 -6.42
CA ASP A 18 -15.19 4.91 -6.61
C ASP A 18 -16.53 4.83 -5.87
N LEU A 19 -17.22 3.67 -5.99
CA LEU A 19 -18.47 3.44 -5.30
C LEU A 19 -18.27 3.41 -3.78
N TRP A 20 -17.22 2.74 -3.30
CA TRP A 20 -16.88 2.75 -1.88
C TRP A 20 -16.65 4.16 -1.34
N GLN A 21 -15.91 5.01 -2.08
CA GLN A 21 -15.66 6.40 -1.68
C GLN A 21 -16.94 7.22 -1.58
N LEU A 22 -17.87 7.04 -2.51
CA LEU A 22 -19.20 7.66 -2.45
C LEU A 22 -19.98 7.19 -1.21
N LEU A 23 -19.95 5.89 -0.92
CA LEU A 23 -20.61 5.30 0.25
C LEU A 23 -20.07 5.86 1.56
N VAL A 24 -18.75 5.87 1.76
CA VAL A 24 -18.13 6.37 3.01
C VAL A 24 -18.12 7.90 3.09
N GLY A 25 -18.18 8.60 1.95
CA GLY A 25 -18.35 10.05 1.89
C GLY A 25 -19.77 10.51 2.22
N GLY A 26 -20.72 9.57 2.28
CA GLY A 26 -22.13 9.88 2.45
C GLY A 26 -22.68 10.65 1.26
N GLU A 27 -22.22 10.35 0.05
CA GLU A 27 -22.74 10.92 -1.19
C GLU A 27 -23.91 10.09 -1.73
N ASP A 28 -24.59 10.60 -2.76
CA ASP A 28 -25.68 9.88 -3.40
C ASP A 28 -25.13 8.73 -4.25
N VAL A 29 -25.55 7.51 -3.94
CA VAL A 29 -25.22 6.31 -4.69
C VAL A 29 -26.45 5.72 -5.35
N ASN A 30 -26.32 5.36 -6.62
CA ASN A 30 -27.39 4.70 -7.36
C ASN A 30 -27.35 3.20 -7.06
N VAL A 31 -28.34 2.71 -6.31
CA VAL A 31 -28.43 1.30 -5.90
C VAL A 31 -29.35 0.55 -6.86
N PRO A 32 -28.82 -0.34 -7.71
CA PRO A 32 -29.64 -1.19 -8.56
C PRO A 32 -30.39 -2.21 -7.70
N ARG A 33 -31.67 -2.42 -8.01
CA ARG A 33 -32.52 -3.40 -7.31
C ARG A 33 -32.99 -4.44 -8.30
N LYS A 34 -32.98 -5.71 -7.89
CA LYS A 34 -33.45 -6.81 -8.75
C LYS A 34 -34.91 -6.55 -9.14
N ASN A 35 -35.20 -6.61 -10.43
CA ASN A 35 -36.53 -6.40 -11.01
C ASN A 35 -37.18 -5.04 -10.67
N ALA A 36 -36.40 -4.01 -10.34
CA ALA A 36 -36.93 -2.69 -10.01
C ALA A 36 -36.04 -1.57 -10.52
N VAL A 37 -36.61 -0.37 -10.68
CA VAL A 37 -35.84 0.82 -11.04
C VAL A 37 -34.84 1.12 -9.93
N ALA A 38 -33.61 1.42 -10.35
CA ALA A 38 -32.53 1.83 -9.48
C ALA A 38 -32.93 3.09 -8.71
N ARG A 39 -32.57 3.15 -7.42
CA ARG A 39 -32.88 4.29 -6.56
C ARG A 39 -31.58 4.96 -6.13
N SER A 40 -31.55 6.28 -6.24
CA SER A 40 -30.54 7.08 -5.57
C SER A 40 -30.77 7.02 -4.07
N HIS A 41 -29.74 6.73 -3.31
CA HIS A 41 -29.78 6.67 -1.86
C HIS A 41 -28.52 7.27 -1.27
N LYS A 42 -28.68 7.99 -0.16
CA LYS A 42 -27.57 8.56 0.60
C LYS A 42 -27.37 7.74 1.87
N ILE A 43 -26.20 7.11 2.02
CA ILE A 43 -25.88 6.41 3.27
C ILE A 43 -25.45 7.44 4.31
N GLN A 44 -26.24 7.57 5.37
CA GLN A 44 -25.98 8.52 6.45
C GLN A 44 -25.31 7.87 7.67
N CYS A 45 -25.28 6.54 7.72
CA CYS A 45 -24.71 5.81 8.85
C CYS A 45 -23.24 5.43 8.60
N PRO A 46 -22.40 5.40 9.65
CA PRO A 46 -21.06 4.85 9.55
C PRO A 46 -21.08 3.40 9.07
N ILE A 47 -20.09 3.05 8.26
CA ILE A 47 -19.90 1.70 7.74
C ILE A 47 -18.84 1.00 8.59
N ALA A 48 -19.17 -0.19 9.09
CA ALA A 48 -18.22 -1.07 9.75
C ALA A 48 -17.83 -2.16 8.74
N MET A 49 -16.54 -2.50 8.69
CA MET A 49 -16.03 -3.56 7.82
C MET A 49 -15.20 -4.51 8.66
N ALA A 50 -15.36 -5.80 8.43
CA ALA A 50 -14.59 -6.85 9.08
C ALA A 50 -13.93 -7.71 8.00
N GLY A 51 -12.66 -8.05 8.22
CA GLY A 51 -11.89 -8.82 7.26
C GLY A 51 -10.50 -9.15 7.77
N ASN A 52 -9.93 -10.21 7.22
CA ASN A 52 -8.58 -10.68 7.56
C ASN A 52 -7.47 -9.92 6.82
N LYS A 53 -7.84 -9.11 5.81
CA LYS A 53 -6.94 -8.27 5.03
C LYS A 53 -7.42 -6.83 5.07
N PHE A 54 -6.48 -5.90 4.92
CA PHE A 54 -6.81 -4.49 4.73
C PHE A 54 -7.38 -4.25 3.33
N LEU A 55 -8.04 -3.11 3.13
CA LEU A 55 -8.60 -2.70 1.84
C LEU A 55 -7.49 -2.61 0.78
N ASP A 56 -7.71 -3.22 -0.39
CA ASP A 56 -6.78 -3.26 -1.52
C ASP A 56 -7.00 -2.13 -2.54
N TYR A 57 -7.56 -1.01 -2.08
CA TYR A 57 -7.79 0.19 -2.90
C TYR A 57 -6.51 1.00 -3.10
N LYS A 58 -6.38 1.67 -4.25
CA LYS A 58 -5.25 2.58 -4.47
C LYS A 58 -5.37 3.82 -3.60
N ASP A 59 -4.51 3.96 -2.59
CA ASP A 59 -4.52 5.09 -1.66
C ASP A 59 -3.77 6.32 -2.23
N SER A 60 -4.31 6.89 -3.30
CA SER A 60 -3.83 8.13 -3.90
C SER A 60 -4.09 9.32 -2.98
N ASN A 61 -3.03 9.96 -2.49
CA ASN A 61 -3.09 11.17 -1.68
C ASN A 61 -3.99 11.05 -0.42
N GLY A 62 -4.04 9.84 0.17
CA GLY A 62 -4.83 9.52 1.35
C GLY A 62 -6.34 9.40 1.11
N ASN A 63 -6.77 9.13 -0.13
CA ASN A 63 -8.19 9.01 -0.47
C ASN A 63 -8.88 7.82 0.23
N VAL A 64 -8.14 6.81 0.67
CA VAL A 64 -8.63 5.66 1.46
C VAL A 64 -8.28 5.86 2.93
N THR A 65 -7.02 6.14 3.26
CA THR A 65 -6.54 6.17 4.66
C THR A 65 -7.17 7.27 5.50
N ARG A 66 -7.58 8.41 4.91
CA ARG A 66 -8.30 9.48 5.64
C ARG A 66 -9.75 9.15 5.96
N ARG A 67 -10.29 8.05 5.40
CA ARG A 67 -11.70 7.64 5.53
C ARG A 67 -11.88 6.36 6.35
N VAL A 68 -10.79 5.72 6.78
CA VAL A 68 -10.82 4.41 7.43
C VAL A 68 -10.04 4.46 8.72
N ALA A 69 -10.71 4.21 9.84
CA ALA A 69 -10.06 3.91 11.12
C ALA A 69 -10.09 2.39 11.33
N ALA A 70 -8.92 1.76 11.34
CA ALA A 70 -8.81 0.31 11.46
C ALA A 70 -8.31 -0.14 12.83
N VAL A 71 -8.80 -1.28 13.29
CA VAL A 71 -8.35 -1.97 14.50
C VAL A 71 -7.86 -3.35 14.09
N ARG A 72 -6.60 -3.67 14.45
CA ARG A 72 -6.01 -4.98 14.15
C ARG A 72 -6.07 -5.87 15.37
N TYR A 73 -6.80 -6.97 15.27
CA TYR A 73 -6.80 -8.02 16.29
C TYR A 73 -5.67 -9.01 15.99
N GLN A 74 -4.55 -8.89 16.72
CA GLN A 74 -3.36 -9.75 16.52
C GLN A 74 -3.25 -10.89 17.54
N ARG A 75 -4.00 -10.80 18.64
CA ARG A 75 -3.93 -11.76 19.73
C ARG A 75 -5.01 -12.81 19.53
N TYR A 76 -4.58 -14.07 19.44
CA TYR A 76 -5.49 -15.20 19.54
C TYR A 76 -5.86 -15.42 21.00
N LEU A 77 -7.12 -15.81 21.24
CA LEU A 77 -7.57 -16.21 22.56
C LEU A 77 -7.05 -17.63 22.84
N PRO A 78 -6.35 -17.84 23.98
CA PRO A 78 -5.90 -19.16 24.38
C PRO A 78 -7.11 -20.05 24.72
N ALA A 79 -6.94 -21.37 24.59
CA ALA A 79 -8.07 -22.32 24.64
C ALA A 79 -8.86 -22.28 25.96
N ASP A 80 -8.21 -21.94 27.06
CA ASP A 80 -8.79 -21.77 28.40
C ASP A 80 -9.65 -20.50 28.54
N GLN A 81 -9.53 -19.55 27.61
CA GLN A 81 -10.29 -18.30 27.58
C GLN A 81 -11.31 -18.25 26.43
N GLN A 82 -11.47 -19.35 25.71
CA GLN A 82 -12.50 -19.45 24.67
C GLN A 82 -13.84 -19.72 25.32
N ASP A 83 -14.78 -18.81 25.07
CA ASP A 83 -16.15 -18.91 25.55
C ASP A 83 -17.06 -19.29 24.38
N GLY A 84 -17.70 -20.46 24.47
CA GLY A 84 -18.63 -20.97 23.47
C GLY A 84 -19.96 -20.23 23.44
N ASP A 85 -20.33 -19.57 24.55
CA ASP A 85 -21.59 -18.84 24.72
C ASP A 85 -21.38 -17.31 24.62
N LEU A 86 -20.24 -16.89 24.07
CA LEU A 86 -19.89 -15.47 23.96
C LEU A 86 -20.90 -14.68 23.12
N GLU A 87 -21.38 -15.27 22.01
CA GLU A 87 -22.34 -14.60 21.13
C GLU A 87 -23.67 -14.33 21.83
N THR A 88 -24.24 -15.34 22.49
CA THR A 88 -25.50 -15.21 23.27
C THR A 88 -25.32 -14.20 24.40
N THR A 89 -24.21 -14.27 25.14
CA THR A 89 -23.90 -13.31 26.20
C THR A 89 -23.83 -11.87 25.66
N ILE A 90 -23.19 -11.65 24.51
CA ILE A 90 -23.11 -10.33 23.87
C ILE A 90 -24.50 -9.86 23.43
N VAL A 91 -25.28 -10.70 22.77
CA VAL A 91 -26.59 -10.30 22.22
C VAL A 91 -27.61 -10.02 23.33
N ASP A 92 -27.72 -10.92 24.30
CA ASP A 92 -28.78 -10.89 25.30
C ASP A 92 -28.47 -9.93 26.46
N GLU A 93 -27.20 -9.83 26.85
CA GLU A 93 -26.81 -9.10 28.06
C GLU A 93 -25.90 -7.89 27.75
N GLY A 94 -24.96 -8.06 26.81
CA GLY A 94 -23.88 -7.09 26.57
C GLY A 94 -24.25 -5.89 25.69
N LEU A 95 -25.05 -6.10 24.65
CA LEU A 95 -25.27 -5.11 23.59
C LEU A 95 -25.94 -3.82 24.09
N PRO A 96 -27.01 -3.87 24.91
CA PRO A 96 -27.63 -2.65 25.42
C PRO A 96 -26.67 -1.82 26.29
N ALA A 97 -25.88 -2.49 27.14
CA ALA A 97 -24.89 -1.83 27.99
C ALA A 97 -23.77 -1.20 27.16
N LEU A 98 -23.29 -1.91 26.13
CA LEU A 98 -22.27 -1.41 25.21
C LEU A 98 -22.76 -0.16 24.45
N ILE A 99 -23.96 -0.21 23.87
CA ILE A 99 -24.54 0.93 23.13
C ILE A 99 -24.68 2.14 24.04
N ARG A 100 -25.21 1.94 25.25
CA ARG A 100 -25.33 3.02 26.25
C ARG A 100 -23.98 3.63 26.58
N ARG A 101 -22.96 2.80 26.79
CA ARG A 101 -21.59 3.27 27.09
C ARG A 101 -20.99 4.05 25.94
N CYS A 102 -21.11 3.55 24.70
CA CYS A 102 -20.66 4.24 23.49
C CYS A 102 -21.34 5.61 23.33
N TYR A 103 -22.66 5.68 23.56
CA TYR A 103 -23.41 6.93 23.48
C TYR A 103 -22.95 7.96 24.52
N GLN A 104 -22.77 7.54 25.77
CA GLN A 104 -22.28 8.42 26.84
C GLN A 104 -20.88 8.96 26.54
N LEU A 105 -19.96 8.09 26.12
CA LEU A 105 -18.60 8.48 25.76
C LEU A 105 -18.58 9.40 24.55
N TYR A 106 -19.42 9.13 23.55
CA TYR A 106 -19.56 10.00 22.38
C TYR A 106 -20.00 11.42 22.78
N LEU A 107 -21.07 11.54 23.58
CA LEU A 107 -21.55 12.85 24.03
C LEU A 107 -20.51 13.59 24.87
N GLN A 108 -19.82 12.88 25.76
CA GLN A 108 -18.74 13.45 26.55
C GLN A 108 -17.64 14.01 25.63
N LYS A 109 -17.15 13.19 24.70
CA LYS A 109 -16.08 13.59 23.77
C LYS A 109 -16.51 14.70 22.83
N ALA A 110 -17.75 14.68 22.34
CA ALA A 110 -18.29 15.74 21.50
C ALA A 110 -18.33 17.10 22.23
N ARG A 111 -18.66 17.11 23.53
CA ARG A 111 -18.62 18.33 24.35
C ARG A 111 -17.20 18.83 24.61
N GLU A 112 -16.26 17.93 24.87
CA GLU A 112 -14.85 18.26 25.12
C GLU A 112 -14.11 18.77 23.87
N SER A 113 -14.43 18.18 22.71
CA SER A 113 -13.61 18.32 21.48
C SER A 113 -14.09 19.40 20.52
N GLY A 114 -15.30 19.93 20.74
CA GLY A 114 -15.93 20.94 19.89
C GLY A 114 -16.01 20.51 18.43
N SER A 115 -15.50 21.34 17.52
CA SER A 115 -15.48 21.14 16.07
C SER A 115 -14.19 20.48 15.54
N SER A 116 -13.35 19.93 16.42
CA SER A 116 -12.10 19.26 16.01
C SER A 116 -12.39 18.01 15.19
N GLY A 117 -11.69 17.86 14.05
CA GLY A 117 -11.83 16.66 13.22
C GLY A 117 -11.39 15.39 13.96
N ILE A 118 -12.07 14.27 13.70
CA ILE A 118 -11.87 12.98 14.40
C ILE A 118 -10.40 12.53 14.47
N TRP A 119 -9.62 12.79 13.43
CA TRP A 119 -8.20 12.41 13.34
C TRP A 119 -7.30 13.07 14.38
N HIS A 120 -7.70 14.21 14.95
CA HIS A 120 -6.97 14.86 16.04
C HIS A 120 -7.30 14.23 17.41
N LEU A 121 -8.45 13.56 17.51
CA LEU A 121 -8.95 12.95 18.75
C LEU A 121 -8.53 11.48 18.87
N LEU A 122 -8.26 10.84 17.73
CA LEU A 122 -7.86 9.44 17.70
C LEU A 122 -6.45 9.25 18.26
N PRO A 123 -6.23 8.22 19.10
CA PRO A 123 -4.90 7.82 19.53
C PRO A 123 -3.97 7.54 18.35
N GLU A 124 -2.67 7.75 18.56
CA GLU A 124 -1.63 7.59 17.53
C GLU A 124 -1.60 6.17 16.93
N TYR A 125 -2.00 5.16 17.71
CA TYR A 125 -2.20 3.78 17.27
C TYR A 125 -3.02 3.67 15.96
N TYR A 126 -4.12 4.43 15.84
CA TYR A 126 -4.97 4.36 14.65
C TYR A 126 -4.26 4.93 13.41
N LYS A 127 -3.51 6.02 13.59
CA LYS A 127 -2.72 6.64 12.51
C LYS A 127 -1.59 5.71 12.07
N ALA A 128 -0.92 5.07 13.02
CA ALA A 128 0.14 4.11 12.75
C ALA A 128 -0.35 2.88 11.97
N ILE A 129 -1.53 2.34 12.31
CA ILE A 129 -2.13 1.24 11.54
C ILE A 129 -2.44 1.68 10.11
N CYS A 130 -3.04 2.85 9.92
CA CYS A 130 -3.35 3.34 8.57
C CYS A 130 -2.07 3.58 7.75
N HIS A 131 -1.00 4.05 8.38
CA HIS A 131 0.30 4.22 7.73
C HIS A 131 0.92 2.87 7.33
N SER A 132 0.94 1.90 8.24
CA SER A 132 1.43 0.54 7.96
C SER A 132 0.57 -0.19 6.92
N ALA A 133 -0.74 0.06 6.91
CA ALA A 133 -1.62 -0.44 5.87
C ALA A 133 -1.32 0.20 4.50
N ALA A 134 -1.07 1.51 4.45
CA ALA A 134 -0.63 2.18 3.23
C ALA A 134 0.72 1.64 2.71
N GLU A 135 1.64 1.26 3.60
CA GLU A 135 2.88 0.57 3.24
C GLU A 135 2.61 -0.78 2.58
N THR A 136 1.63 -1.54 3.08
CA THR A 136 1.23 -2.83 2.49
C THR A 136 0.54 -2.66 1.12
N VAL A 137 -0.07 -1.51 0.87
CA VAL A 137 -0.80 -1.21 -0.38
C VAL A 137 0.11 -0.62 -1.46
N ASN A 138 1.24 0.00 -1.12
CA ASN A 138 2.18 0.58 -2.09
C ASN A 138 3.47 -0.28 -2.24
N PRO A 139 3.56 -1.11 -3.29
CA PRO A 139 4.73 -1.91 -3.63
C PRO A 139 6.06 -1.16 -3.64
N LEU A 140 6.05 0.11 -4.07
CA LEU A 140 7.28 0.89 -4.16
C LEU A 140 7.80 1.27 -2.78
N ARG A 141 6.90 1.65 -1.86
CA ARG A 141 7.30 1.99 -0.49
C ARG A 141 7.85 0.76 0.23
N GLU A 142 7.23 -0.39 0.03
CA GLU A 142 7.74 -1.68 0.53
C GLU A 142 9.14 -1.98 -0.04
N PHE A 143 9.33 -1.84 -1.35
CA PHE A 143 10.61 -2.05 -2.01
C PHE A 143 11.72 -1.11 -1.51
N LEU A 144 11.41 0.18 -1.29
CA LEU A 144 12.38 1.16 -0.81
C LEU A 144 12.86 0.88 0.62
N ARG A 145 12.01 0.25 1.44
CA ARG A 145 12.31 -0.09 2.84
C ARG A 145 12.75 -1.54 3.03
N ALA A 146 12.66 -2.35 1.99
CA ALA A 146 13.07 -3.74 2.05
C ALA A 146 14.57 -3.82 2.40
N PRO A 147 14.95 -4.63 3.40
CA PRO A 147 16.36 -4.84 3.73
C PRO A 147 17.08 -5.52 2.57
N ARG A 148 18.41 -5.54 2.63
CA ARG A 148 19.23 -6.28 1.67
C ARG A 148 18.70 -7.72 1.58
N PRO A 149 18.37 -8.22 0.38
CA PRO A 149 17.83 -9.56 0.23
C PRO A 149 18.85 -10.61 0.67
N GLU A 150 18.47 -11.44 1.64
CA GLU A 150 19.25 -12.56 2.15
C GLU A 150 18.84 -13.88 1.48
N GLY A 151 19.73 -14.87 1.50
CA GLY A 151 19.50 -16.22 0.98
C GLY A 151 19.85 -16.41 -0.50
N ALA A 152 20.02 -17.68 -0.87
CA ALA A 152 20.36 -18.07 -2.24
C ALA A 152 19.19 -17.85 -3.19
N CYS A 153 19.48 -17.27 -4.35
CA CYS A 153 18.49 -16.98 -5.38
C CYS A 153 19.10 -17.21 -6.75
N SER A 154 18.30 -17.65 -7.71
CA SER A 154 18.72 -17.86 -9.11
C SER A 154 18.70 -16.58 -9.95
N VAL A 155 18.17 -15.47 -9.41
CA VAL A 155 17.99 -14.21 -10.14
C VAL A 155 18.64 -13.07 -9.35
N THR A 156 19.24 -12.12 -10.06
CA THR A 156 19.79 -10.90 -9.47
C THR A 156 18.68 -10.07 -8.83
N ARG A 157 18.74 -9.91 -7.50
CA ARG A 157 17.83 -9.06 -6.74
C ARG A 157 18.44 -7.69 -6.54
N HIS A 158 17.61 -6.67 -6.36
CA HIS A 158 18.06 -5.31 -6.10
C HIS A 158 17.43 -4.81 -4.82
N PHE A 159 18.13 -3.92 -4.12
CA PHE A 159 17.57 -3.12 -3.04
C PHE A 159 17.99 -1.66 -3.24
N ALA A 160 17.16 -0.74 -2.74
CA ALA A 160 17.39 0.69 -2.88
C ALA A 160 18.26 1.22 -1.74
N LEU A 161 19.21 2.09 -2.08
CA LEU A 161 19.99 2.87 -1.13
C LEU A 161 19.96 4.34 -1.54
N TYR A 162 19.90 5.21 -0.53
CA TYR A 162 20.13 6.63 -0.71
C TYR A 162 21.64 6.89 -0.77
N GLU A 163 22.11 7.44 -1.88
CA GLU A 163 23.51 7.84 -2.06
C GLU A 163 23.56 9.13 -2.88
N ASP A 164 24.13 10.19 -2.30
CA ASP A 164 24.17 11.51 -2.92
C ASP A 164 24.86 11.47 -4.30
N GLY A 165 24.21 12.05 -5.31
CA GLY A 165 24.71 12.07 -6.68
C GLY A 165 24.55 10.75 -7.46
N ALA A 166 24.05 9.68 -6.85
CA ALA A 166 23.72 8.45 -7.57
C ALA A 166 22.60 8.69 -8.59
N MET A 167 22.68 8.01 -9.75
CA MET A 167 21.74 8.17 -10.84
C MET A 167 21.19 6.81 -11.25
N THR A 168 19.88 6.62 -11.11
CA THR A 168 19.18 5.40 -11.55
C THR A 168 18.15 5.75 -12.62
N ALA A 169 18.18 5.06 -13.76
CA ALA A 169 17.17 5.24 -14.78
C ALA A 169 15.81 4.69 -14.34
N GLN A 170 14.70 5.36 -14.69
CA GLN A 170 13.35 4.89 -14.39
C GLN A 170 13.11 3.43 -14.84
N SER A 171 13.63 3.05 -16.00
CA SER A 171 13.50 1.68 -16.53
C SER A 171 14.18 0.63 -15.65
N GLN A 172 15.33 0.95 -15.06
CA GLN A 172 16.04 0.05 -14.14
C GLN A 172 15.28 -0.10 -12.82
N LEU A 173 14.72 0.99 -12.30
CA LEU A 173 13.87 0.97 -11.11
C LEU A 173 12.61 0.11 -11.32
N VAL A 174 11.94 0.26 -12.46
CA VAL A 174 10.77 -0.56 -12.81
C VAL A 174 11.13 -2.05 -12.87
N LEU A 175 12.27 -2.39 -13.48
CA LEU A 175 12.75 -3.78 -13.56
C LEU A 175 13.04 -4.35 -12.17
N ALA A 176 13.74 -3.58 -11.32
CA ALA A 176 14.07 -3.97 -9.95
C ALA A 176 12.81 -4.23 -9.12
N LEU A 177 11.82 -3.32 -9.20
CA LEU A 177 10.53 -3.48 -8.52
C LEU A 177 9.76 -4.70 -9.04
N HIS A 178 9.74 -4.92 -10.36
CA HIS A 178 9.10 -6.11 -10.94
C HIS A 178 9.71 -7.40 -10.41
N THR A 179 11.04 -7.47 -10.30
CA THR A 179 11.73 -8.63 -9.72
C THR A 179 11.38 -8.77 -8.25
N PHE A 180 11.42 -7.69 -7.47
CA PHE A 180 11.02 -7.69 -6.06
C PHE A 180 9.59 -8.24 -5.87
N MET A 181 8.63 -7.72 -6.62
CA MET A 181 7.22 -8.13 -6.54
C MET A 181 7.01 -9.61 -6.85
N LYS A 182 7.74 -10.18 -7.83
CA LYS A 182 7.65 -11.61 -8.12
C LYS A 182 8.00 -12.50 -6.93
N PHE A 183 8.90 -12.05 -6.06
CA PHE A 183 9.35 -12.82 -4.90
C PHE A 183 8.58 -12.46 -3.63
N ALA A 184 8.36 -11.17 -3.36
CA ALA A 184 7.64 -10.71 -2.18
C ALA A 184 6.13 -11.04 -2.25
N HIS A 185 5.55 -10.95 -3.45
CA HIS A 185 4.11 -11.15 -3.68
C HIS A 185 3.86 -12.06 -4.90
N PRO A 186 4.14 -13.38 -4.79
CA PRO A 186 3.94 -14.31 -5.89
C PRO A 186 2.50 -14.27 -6.44
N GLY A 187 2.36 -14.11 -7.75
CA GLY A 187 1.05 -14.03 -8.43
C GLY A 187 0.45 -12.62 -8.53
N VAL A 188 1.01 -11.62 -7.84
CA VAL A 188 0.60 -10.22 -7.98
C VAL A 188 1.38 -9.57 -9.12
N ARG A 189 0.67 -8.98 -10.09
CA ARG A 189 1.31 -8.28 -11.21
C ARG A 189 1.82 -6.91 -10.74
N ALA A 190 3.12 -6.68 -10.91
CA ALA A 190 3.70 -5.36 -10.65
C ALA A 190 3.08 -4.27 -11.56
N PRO A 191 2.95 -3.03 -11.06
CA PRO A 191 2.36 -1.94 -11.81
C PRO A 191 3.20 -1.57 -13.04
N SER A 192 2.56 -1.57 -14.21
CA SER A 192 3.20 -1.28 -15.51
C SER A 192 3.24 0.20 -15.88
N LYS A 193 2.44 1.03 -15.21
CA LYS A 193 2.35 2.48 -15.42
C LYS A 193 2.36 3.18 -14.08
N TRP A 194 3.38 4.01 -13.87
CA TRP A 194 3.60 4.68 -12.60
C TRP A 194 2.88 6.03 -12.63
N SER A 195 1.78 6.15 -11.90
CA SER A 195 1.06 7.43 -11.72
C SER A 195 1.75 8.29 -10.66
N GLY A 196 1.33 9.56 -10.54
CA GLY A 196 1.91 10.51 -9.57
C GLY A 196 1.93 9.99 -8.13
N ASP A 197 0.90 9.27 -7.70
CA ASP A 197 0.84 8.73 -6.34
C ASP A 197 1.75 7.51 -6.12
N GLU A 198 1.97 6.70 -7.16
CA GLU A 198 2.84 5.52 -7.06
C GLU A 198 4.30 5.92 -6.87
N VAL A 199 4.73 7.08 -7.39
CA VAL A 199 6.08 7.64 -7.19
C VAL A 199 6.23 8.49 -5.93
N GLN A 200 5.13 8.81 -5.23
CA GLN A 200 5.17 9.68 -4.06
C GLN A 200 6.16 9.22 -2.97
N PRO A 201 6.30 7.90 -2.66
CA PRO A 201 7.30 7.44 -1.70
C PRO A 201 8.73 7.83 -2.05
N LEU A 202 9.06 7.96 -3.34
CA LEU A 202 10.40 8.39 -3.74
C LEU A 202 10.67 9.84 -3.34
N TYR A 203 9.69 10.73 -3.50
CA TYR A 203 9.85 12.12 -3.12
C TYR A 203 9.94 12.30 -1.60
N GLU A 204 9.16 11.51 -0.84
CA GLU A 204 9.19 11.53 0.63
C GLU A 204 10.53 11.09 1.21
N GLU A 205 11.17 10.09 0.59
CA GLU A 205 12.51 9.60 0.94
C GLU A 205 13.63 10.49 0.36
N GLY A 206 13.30 11.61 -0.28
CA GLY A 206 14.26 12.63 -0.75
C GLY A 206 14.88 12.37 -2.12
N TYR A 207 14.32 11.46 -2.92
CA TYR A 207 14.77 11.23 -4.29
C TYR A 207 14.15 12.24 -5.26
N GLU A 208 14.95 12.74 -6.21
CA GLU A 208 14.48 13.73 -7.20
C GLU A 208 14.35 13.10 -8.59
N ARG A 209 13.26 13.43 -9.31
CA ARG A 209 13.08 13.02 -10.70
C ARG A 209 13.55 14.12 -11.66
N LYS A 210 14.52 13.83 -12.53
CA LYS A 210 14.96 14.73 -13.60
C LYS A 210 14.94 14.04 -14.95
N THR A 211 14.63 14.81 -15.99
CA THR A 211 14.71 14.35 -17.37
C THR A 211 16.05 14.80 -17.93
N LEU A 212 16.93 13.84 -18.22
CA LEU A 212 18.29 14.12 -18.69
C LEU A 212 18.54 13.45 -20.04
N ALA A 213 19.34 14.12 -20.86
CA ALA A 213 19.89 13.52 -22.06
C ALA A 213 21.07 12.63 -21.67
N ILE A 214 20.99 11.35 -22.00
CA ILE A 214 22.03 10.35 -21.77
C ILE A 214 22.59 9.84 -23.09
N CYS A 215 23.84 9.41 -23.06
CA CYS A 215 24.45 8.72 -24.18
C CYS A 215 24.00 7.25 -24.22
N LYS A 216 23.55 6.75 -25.39
CA LYS A 216 23.16 5.35 -25.58
C LYS A 216 24.30 4.36 -25.31
N ALA A 217 25.54 4.75 -25.59
CA ALA A 217 26.72 3.90 -25.47
C ALA A 217 27.22 3.81 -24.02
N CYS A 218 27.58 4.95 -23.40
CA CYS A 218 28.16 4.96 -22.07
C CYS A 218 27.14 5.12 -20.92
N ARG A 219 25.85 5.39 -21.22
CA ARG A 219 24.77 5.64 -20.25
C ARG A 219 25.01 6.80 -19.28
N GLN A 220 26.06 7.59 -19.50
CA GLN A 220 26.37 8.82 -18.76
C GLN A 220 25.60 10.03 -19.34
N PRO A 221 25.50 11.14 -18.59
CA PRO A 221 24.97 12.40 -19.12
C PRO A 221 25.63 12.78 -20.45
N HIS A 222 24.83 13.10 -21.47
CA HIS A 222 25.29 13.46 -22.80
C HIS A 222 25.96 14.83 -22.76
N LYS A 223 27.28 14.81 -22.55
CA LYS A 223 28.18 15.98 -22.53
C LYS A 223 29.25 15.80 -23.61
N THR A 224 29.82 16.91 -24.07
CA THR A 224 30.94 16.92 -25.03
C THR A 224 32.07 16.04 -24.51
N GLY A 225 32.44 15.01 -25.27
CA GLY A 225 33.49 14.06 -24.87
C GLY A 225 33.05 12.94 -23.91
N CYS A 226 31.75 12.65 -23.77
CA CYS A 226 31.30 11.58 -22.86
C CYS A 226 31.78 10.16 -23.22
N CYS A 227 32.08 9.89 -24.50
CA CYS A 227 32.69 8.66 -25.00
C CYS A 227 33.13 8.86 -26.46
N GLU A 228 33.84 7.87 -27.03
CA GLU A 228 34.26 7.85 -28.45
C GLU A 228 33.08 7.90 -29.43
N HIS A 229 31.90 7.43 -29.00
CA HIS A 229 30.67 7.46 -29.78
C HIS A 229 29.83 8.73 -29.54
N TYR A 230 30.45 9.82 -29.07
CA TYR A 230 29.76 11.09 -28.85
C TYR A 230 29.21 11.64 -30.18
N GLY A 231 27.89 11.79 -30.22
CA GLY A 231 27.19 12.34 -31.37
C GLY A 231 25.70 12.50 -31.08
N SER A 232 25.02 13.33 -31.86
CA SER A 232 23.57 13.57 -31.73
C SER A 232 22.73 12.30 -31.91
N LYS A 233 23.16 11.37 -32.78
CA LYS A 233 22.50 10.08 -33.03
C LYS A 233 22.50 9.16 -31.79
N ASN A 234 23.49 9.33 -30.91
CA ASN A 234 23.67 8.55 -29.68
C ASN A 234 23.10 9.25 -28.44
N LYS A 235 22.32 10.31 -28.62
CA LYS A 235 21.58 10.98 -27.55
C LYS A 235 20.20 10.33 -27.39
N THR A 236 19.83 10.02 -26.16
CA THR A 236 18.45 9.66 -25.77
C THR A 236 18.05 10.47 -24.55
N THR A 237 16.83 11.00 -24.54
CA THR A 237 16.28 11.64 -23.34
C THR A 237 15.61 10.58 -22.48
N THR A 238 15.95 10.50 -21.20
CA THR A 238 15.41 9.49 -20.29
C THR A 238 15.13 10.12 -18.92
N GLN A 239 14.11 9.61 -18.25
CA GLN A 239 13.80 9.98 -16.87
C GLN A 239 14.75 9.26 -15.90
N ILE A 240 15.38 10.02 -15.03
CA ILE A 240 16.37 9.54 -14.06
C ILE A 240 15.95 9.99 -12.66
N TRP A 241 16.14 9.10 -11.71
CA TRP A 241 16.07 9.41 -10.28
C TRP A 241 17.47 9.71 -9.76
N LEU A 242 17.61 10.88 -9.16
CA LEU A 242 18.80 11.27 -8.42
C LEU A 242 18.73 10.75 -7.00
N ASN A 243 19.92 10.54 -6.44
CA ASN A 243 20.19 10.05 -5.10
C ASN A 243 19.78 8.59 -4.85
N LEU A 244 19.25 7.92 -5.88
CA LEU A 244 18.81 6.54 -5.82
C LEU A 244 19.90 5.64 -6.41
N ARG A 245 20.46 4.75 -5.59
CA ARG A 245 21.34 3.66 -6.04
C ARG A 245 20.62 2.32 -5.88
N LEU A 246 20.51 1.57 -6.97
CA LEU A 246 20.10 0.17 -6.92
C LEU A 246 21.33 -0.72 -6.79
N VAL A 247 21.46 -1.40 -5.65
CA VAL A 247 22.55 -2.35 -5.43
C VAL A 247 22.08 -3.75 -5.81
N ALA A 248 22.79 -4.36 -6.76
CA ALA A 248 22.54 -5.74 -7.17
C ALA A 248 23.11 -6.73 -6.15
N VAL A 249 22.33 -7.76 -5.83
CA VAL A 249 22.75 -8.95 -5.11
C VAL A 249 22.75 -10.09 -6.12
N GLU A 250 23.95 -10.58 -6.43
CA GLU A 250 24.16 -11.62 -7.42
C GLU A 250 23.60 -12.98 -6.97
N PRO A 251 23.17 -13.81 -7.91
CA PRO A 251 22.68 -15.15 -7.60
C PRO A 251 23.82 -16.01 -7.05
N THR A 252 23.68 -16.48 -5.81
CA THR A 252 24.54 -17.56 -5.30
C THR A 252 23.98 -18.88 -5.83
N HIS A 253 24.60 -19.43 -6.87
CA HIS A 253 24.39 -20.82 -7.22
C HIS A 253 24.91 -21.67 -6.06
N SER A 254 24.01 -22.38 -5.37
CA SER A 254 24.45 -23.52 -4.56
C SER A 254 25.06 -24.50 -5.53
N GLY A 255 26.39 -24.51 -5.62
CA GLY A 255 27.11 -25.56 -6.31
C GLY A 255 26.66 -26.87 -5.67
N PHE A 256 25.97 -27.71 -6.45
CA PHE A 256 26.04 -29.14 -6.21
C PHE A 256 27.52 -29.49 -6.32
N VAL A 257 28.17 -29.63 -5.18
CA VAL A 257 29.42 -30.39 -5.14
C VAL A 257 28.96 -31.82 -5.40
N ASP A 258 29.22 -32.31 -6.60
CA ASP A 258 29.23 -33.76 -6.86
C ASP A 258 30.31 -34.34 -5.96
N ASP A 259 29.94 -34.70 -4.73
CA ASP A 259 30.73 -35.61 -3.92
C ASP A 259 30.62 -36.98 -4.58
N GLY A 260 31.52 -37.21 -5.53
CA GLY A 260 31.69 -38.51 -6.16
C GLY A 260 31.95 -39.58 -5.12
N PHE A 261 30.98 -40.49 -5.00
CA PHE A 261 31.11 -41.81 -4.39
C PHE A 261 30.52 -42.85 -5.34
#